data_AF-A0A935YEI7-F1
#
_entry.id   AF-A0A935YEI7-F1
#
_cell.length_a   1.000
_cell.length_b   1.000
_cell.length_c   1.000
_cell.angle_alpha   90.00
_cell.angle_beta   90.00
_cell.angle_gamma   90.00
#
_symmetry.space_group_name_H-M   'P 1'
#
loop_
_entity.id
_entity.type
_entity.pdbx_description
1 polymer ?
#
loop_
_entity_poly.entity_id
_entity_poly.type
_entity_poly.pdbx_seq_one_letter_code
_entity_poly.pdbx_strand_id
1 'polypeptide(L)'
;MIRPNHTVGLLILVTATAILAAAAPALAAVPRTIAFQGFLTDAGGQPAGGVVNLDFAVYNVATGGTALWTETHAAVPVNQGVFAVALGSVSPLNGAVANSSPRFIGIRVNGEVELPRTELRAAPFALRAQAADSVTTGINIKQGNVSALSSQYSTQGELNLEWRCQDFNQMVARLGAGFNGDGTLLLYSNSGATSLEAYSSRFGNPFLGLYGAVDLAFIDLDQASDSSIRFPVGGINSVESYNEPGLASATNTNFTSLTAAVASVLSRTLTPPSGGYVLALGQCVARITHTSGTATNGAIGLSDDGLGFGTAQDVNVQISSGAASGSYSIPVHLNGVFAAAADIPVTIHLMGSESSGAIEVEDVSLTLLYVPTSYGTVSQTLLASEDGEESAAQGTQSAAEIADEVAASRRANDDRIAAETAAQLAAHAARLAELEARLDRIGSQER
;
A
#
# COMPACT_ATOMS: atom_id res chain seq x y z
N MET A 1 -38.68 32.70 69.93
CA MET A 1 -38.60 32.46 68.47
C MET A 1 -37.30 33.12 67.98
N ILE A 2 -36.21 32.36 68.02
CA ILE A 2 -34.83 32.84 67.83
C ILE A 2 -34.60 32.93 66.32
N ARG A 3 -34.54 34.14 65.77
CA ARG A 3 -34.13 34.36 64.37
C ARG A 3 -32.60 34.47 64.34
N PRO A 4 -31.86 33.60 63.63
CA PRO A 4 -30.41 33.67 63.57
C PRO A 4 -29.94 34.89 62.78
N ASN A 5 -28.89 35.54 63.28
CA ASN A 5 -28.31 36.79 62.77
C ASN A 5 -27.76 36.66 61.33
N HIS A 6 -28.45 37.26 60.37
CA HIS A 6 -27.99 37.41 58.98
C HIS A 6 -26.68 38.22 58.83
N THR A 7 -26.31 39.00 59.85
CA THR A 7 -25.08 39.80 59.90
C THR A 7 -23.82 38.96 60.14
N VAL A 8 -23.92 37.81 60.81
CA VAL A 8 -22.76 36.94 61.07
C VAL A 8 -22.40 36.11 59.84
N GLY A 9 -23.41 35.67 59.06
CA GLY A 9 -23.19 34.95 57.80
C GLY A 9 -22.55 35.82 56.71
N LEU A 10 -22.92 37.10 56.61
CA LEU A 10 -22.33 38.04 55.64
C LEU A 10 -20.88 38.41 56.01
N LEU A 11 -20.55 38.53 57.30
CA LEU A 11 -19.20 38.85 57.77
C LEU A 11 -18.22 37.68 57.57
N ILE A 12 -18.69 36.44 57.74
CA ILE A 12 -17.89 35.21 57.51
C ILE A 12 -17.72 34.92 56.01
N LEU A 13 -18.71 35.25 55.17
CA LEU A 13 -18.61 35.07 53.72
C LEU A 13 -17.67 36.10 53.06
N VAL A 14 -17.67 37.36 53.53
CA VAL A 14 -16.76 38.40 53.02
C VAL A 14 -15.31 38.16 53.47
N THR A 15 -15.09 37.62 54.67
CA THR A 15 -13.73 37.27 55.15
C THR A 15 -13.19 35.99 54.53
N ALA A 16 -14.03 34.97 54.25
CA ALA A 16 -13.60 33.74 53.58
C ALA A 16 -13.25 33.96 52.09
N THR A 17 -13.92 34.92 51.41
CA THR A 17 -13.63 35.23 50.00
C THR A 17 -12.39 36.11 49.84
N ALA A 18 -12.04 36.92 50.84
CA ALA A 18 -10.80 37.72 50.86
C ALA A 18 -9.54 36.88 51.16
N ILE A 19 -9.68 35.78 51.90
CA ILE A 19 -8.56 34.88 52.23
C ILE A 19 -8.23 33.93 51.06
N LEU A 20 -9.19 33.64 50.17
CA LEU A 20 -8.99 32.73 49.04
C LEU A 20 -8.44 33.40 47.77
N ALA A 21 -8.43 34.74 47.70
CA ALA A 21 -7.88 35.51 46.57
C ALA A 21 -6.40 35.94 46.76
N ALA A 22 -5.77 35.62 47.89
CA ALA A 22 -4.41 36.05 48.22
C ALA A 22 -3.33 34.97 48.08
N ALA A 23 -3.67 33.78 47.58
CA ALA A 23 -2.68 32.75 47.23
C ALA A 23 -2.19 32.94 45.79
N ALA A 24 -1.60 34.10 45.49
CA ALA A 24 -0.66 34.16 44.37
C ALA A 24 0.50 33.23 44.72
N PRO A 25 1.04 32.44 43.77
CA PRO A 25 2.27 31.73 44.02
C PRO A 25 3.30 32.80 44.41
N ALA A 26 3.76 32.77 45.66
CA ALA A 26 4.95 33.47 46.05
C ALA A 26 6.09 32.80 45.27
N LEU A 27 6.33 33.29 44.05
CA LEU A 27 7.63 33.15 43.42
C LEU A 27 8.60 33.67 44.47
N ALA A 28 9.36 32.77 45.08
CA ALA A 28 10.47 33.16 45.93
C ALA A 28 11.37 34.02 45.05
N ALA A 29 11.20 35.34 45.12
CA ALA A 29 12.00 36.27 44.37
C ALA A 29 13.42 36.04 44.86
N VAL A 30 14.25 35.43 44.01
CA VAL A 30 15.67 35.24 44.31
C VAL A 30 16.19 36.62 44.70
N PRO A 31 16.75 36.80 45.91
CA PRO A 31 17.22 38.10 46.34
C PRO A 31 18.16 38.67 45.28
N ARG A 32 17.76 39.78 44.65
CA ARG A 32 18.52 40.43 43.56
C ARG A 32 19.64 41.33 44.08
N THR A 33 20.07 41.09 45.32
CA THR A 33 21.04 41.89 46.05
C THR A 33 22.16 40.99 46.56
N ILE A 34 23.38 41.52 46.61
CA ILE A 34 24.54 40.83 47.16
C ILE A 34 24.79 41.34 48.58
N ALA A 35 24.78 40.45 49.57
CA ALA A 35 25.17 40.82 50.93
C ALA A 35 26.69 41.10 50.95
N PHE A 36 27.07 42.30 51.41
CA PHE A 36 28.46 42.73 51.48
C PHE A 36 28.78 43.26 52.88
N GLN A 37 29.83 42.72 53.49
CA GLN A 37 30.29 43.09 54.82
C GLN A 37 31.78 43.40 54.77
N GLY A 38 32.21 44.42 55.52
CA GLY A 38 33.62 44.77 55.64
C GLY A 38 33.98 45.23 57.05
N PHE A 39 35.28 45.37 57.27
CA PHE A 39 35.86 45.90 58.49
C PHE A 39 36.67 47.17 58.17
N LEU A 40 36.35 48.27 58.84
CA LEU A 40 37.02 49.55 58.70
C LEU A 40 37.85 49.81 59.95
N THR A 41 39.08 50.25 59.74
CA THR A 41 39.94 50.79 60.78
C THR A 41 40.11 52.29 60.58
N ASP A 42 40.35 53.01 61.67
CA ASP A 42 40.87 54.38 61.59
C ASP A 42 42.35 54.39 61.19
N ALA A 43 42.93 55.58 61.05
CA ALA A 43 44.33 55.78 60.70
C ALA A 43 45.32 55.21 61.77
N GLY A 44 44.84 54.95 62.99
CA GLY A 44 45.61 54.33 64.07
C GLY A 44 45.47 52.79 64.13
N GLY A 45 44.76 52.19 63.17
CA GLY A 45 44.51 50.75 63.11
C GLY A 45 43.46 50.26 64.11
N GLN A 46 42.77 51.17 64.81
CA GLN A 46 41.67 50.81 65.72
C GLN A 46 40.36 50.64 64.93
N PRO A 47 39.43 49.80 65.39
CA PRO A 47 38.14 49.62 64.71
C PRO A 47 37.40 50.96 64.61
N ALA A 48 37.05 51.36 63.39
CA ALA A 48 36.32 52.60 63.18
C ALA A 48 34.90 52.52 63.76
N GLY A 49 34.39 53.62 64.30
CA GLY A 49 33.03 53.72 64.82
C GLY A 49 32.29 54.92 64.25
N GLY A 50 30.96 54.88 64.29
CA GLY A 50 30.11 55.98 63.88
C GLY A 50 29.39 55.71 62.56
N VAL A 51 29.18 56.75 61.77
CA VAL A 51 28.40 56.68 60.52
C VAL A 51 29.27 57.16 59.37
N VAL A 52 29.31 56.40 58.28
CA VAL A 52 30.12 56.69 57.09
C VAL A 52 29.30 56.62 55.82
N ASN A 53 29.72 57.33 54.77
CA ASN A 53 29.21 57.15 53.42
C ASN A 53 30.11 56.15 52.67
N LEU A 54 29.50 55.16 52.02
CA LEU A 54 30.22 54.14 51.25
C LEU A 54 29.82 54.22 49.78
N ASP A 55 30.79 54.46 48.92
CA ASP A 55 30.60 54.36 47.47
C ASP A 55 31.21 53.07 46.95
N PHE A 56 30.39 52.26 46.28
CA PHE A 56 30.79 51.00 45.68
C PHE A 56 30.87 51.15 44.17
N ALA A 57 31.86 50.49 43.56
CA ALA A 57 31.98 50.38 42.12
C ALA A 57 32.42 48.97 41.73
N VAL A 58 31.82 48.41 40.68
CA VAL A 58 32.19 47.10 40.13
C VAL A 58 32.90 47.26 38.80
N TYR A 59 33.99 46.51 38.62
CA TYR A 59 34.87 46.57 37.46
C TYR A 59 35.12 45.17 36.87
N ASN A 60 35.55 45.13 35.60
CA ASN A 60 36.06 43.92 34.94
C ASN A 60 37.60 43.77 35.06
N VAL A 61 38.30 44.73 35.69
CA VAL A 61 39.76 44.74 35.85
C VAL A 61 40.15 45.13 37.27
N ALA A 62 41.30 44.61 37.74
CA ALA A 62 41.80 44.82 39.10
C ALA A 62 42.29 46.26 39.37
N THR A 63 42.75 46.99 38.35
CA THR A 63 43.18 48.39 38.44
C THR A 63 42.78 49.17 37.19
N GLY A 64 42.54 50.49 37.32
CA GLY A 64 42.08 51.33 36.21
C GLY A 64 40.68 50.96 35.69
N GLY A 65 40.42 51.21 34.41
CA GLY A 65 39.14 50.89 33.76
C GLY A 65 37.96 51.76 34.18
N THR A 66 36.82 51.56 33.52
CA THR A 66 35.54 52.23 33.82
C THR A 66 34.66 51.33 34.68
N ALA A 67 33.93 51.91 35.63
CA ALA A 67 32.97 51.15 36.44
C ALA A 67 31.81 50.64 35.55
N LEU A 68 31.50 49.35 35.70
CA LEU A 68 30.33 48.71 35.06
C LEU A 68 29.03 49.03 35.82
N TRP A 69 29.17 49.33 37.10
CA TRP A 69 28.08 49.61 38.02
C TRP A 69 28.61 50.35 39.24
N THR A 70 27.80 51.23 39.81
CA THR A 70 28.12 51.99 41.03
C THR A 70 26.89 52.11 41.92
N GLU A 71 27.11 52.13 43.24
CA GLU A 71 26.06 52.35 44.24
C GLU A 71 26.61 53.12 45.43
N THR A 72 25.88 54.14 45.88
CA THR A 72 26.23 54.93 47.07
C THR A 72 25.27 54.61 48.20
N HIS A 73 25.82 54.17 49.33
CA HIS A 73 25.10 54.06 50.60
C HIS A 73 25.48 55.23 51.50
N ALA A 74 24.53 56.15 51.70
CA ALA A 74 24.69 57.23 52.65
C ALA A 74 24.39 56.75 54.07
N ALA A 75 25.10 57.31 55.04
CA ALA A 75 24.86 57.13 56.47
C ALA A 75 24.85 55.66 56.95
N VAL A 76 25.82 54.86 56.52
CA VAL A 76 25.99 53.46 56.96
C VAL A 76 26.57 53.43 58.37
N PRO A 77 25.88 52.82 59.35
CA PRO A 77 26.43 52.65 60.70
C PRO A 77 27.57 51.63 60.69
N VAL A 78 28.67 52.00 61.34
CA VAL A 78 29.84 51.17 61.57
C VAL A 78 29.94 50.91 63.07
N ASN A 79 29.84 49.64 63.47
CA ASN A 79 29.91 49.24 64.86
C ASN A 79 31.16 48.38 65.08
N GLN A 80 32.08 48.85 65.92
CA GLN A 80 33.35 48.18 66.19
C GLN A 80 34.09 47.77 64.90
N GLY A 81 34.16 48.67 63.93
CA GLY A 81 34.78 48.47 62.62
C GLY A 81 33.89 47.76 61.60
N VAL A 82 32.81 47.08 62.00
CA VAL A 82 31.99 46.29 61.06
C VAL A 82 30.88 47.13 60.43
N PHE A 83 30.72 47.02 59.11
CA PHE A 83 29.54 47.48 58.37
C PHE A 83 28.96 46.34 57.53
N ALA A 84 27.66 46.39 57.26
CA ALA A 84 26.98 45.46 56.35
C ALA A 84 25.98 46.21 55.47
N VAL A 85 26.00 45.94 54.17
CA VAL A 85 25.11 46.53 53.17
C VAL A 85 24.59 45.47 52.20
N ALA A 86 23.48 45.76 51.52
CA ALA A 86 22.95 44.93 50.45
C ALA A 86 23.14 45.65 49.11
N LEU A 87 24.16 45.26 48.36
CA LEU A 87 24.47 45.85 47.05
C LEU A 87 23.35 45.51 46.06
N GLY A 88 22.90 46.50 45.29
CA GLY A 88 21.73 46.37 44.41
C GLY A 88 20.43 46.86 45.03
N SER A 89 20.46 47.31 46.29
CA SER A 89 19.26 47.81 46.99
C SER A 89 18.96 49.27 46.67
N VAL A 90 19.98 50.08 46.36
CA VAL A 90 19.82 51.46 45.91
C VAL A 90 19.88 51.55 44.39
N SER A 91 20.85 50.87 43.75
CA SER A 91 21.03 50.85 42.29
C SER A 91 20.98 49.41 41.78
N PRO A 92 19.89 48.97 41.11
CA PRO A 92 19.71 47.56 40.74
C PRO A 92 20.92 46.98 39.99
N LEU A 93 21.36 45.79 40.40
CA LEU A 93 22.42 45.05 39.69
C LEU A 93 21.96 44.70 38.26
N ASN A 94 22.85 44.90 37.29
CA ASN A 94 22.58 44.65 35.87
C ASN A 94 23.34 43.42 35.35
N GLY A 95 23.03 42.99 34.12
CA GLY A 95 23.70 41.84 33.48
C GLY A 95 25.20 42.02 33.25
N ALA A 96 25.73 43.25 33.31
CA ALA A 96 27.18 43.48 33.23
C ALA A 96 27.90 43.08 34.52
N VAL A 97 27.23 43.12 35.67
CA VAL A 97 27.76 42.64 36.96
C VAL A 97 27.51 41.13 37.11
N ALA A 98 26.33 40.65 36.74
CA ALA A 98 25.92 39.25 36.87
C ALA A 98 26.33 38.41 35.64
N ASN A 99 27.64 38.26 35.41
CA ASN A 99 28.16 37.40 34.34
C ASN A 99 29.18 36.37 34.87
N SER A 100 29.61 35.46 34.01
CA SER A 100 30.52 34.34 34.35
C SER A 100 32.02 34.73 34.38
N SER A 101 32.37 36.01 34.29
CA SER A 101 33.76 36.48 34.26
C SER A 101 34.16 37.08 35.62
N PRO A 102 35.46 37.11 35.97
CA PRO A 102 35.91 37.77 37.20
C PRO A 102 35.41 39.21 37.31
N ARG A 103 35.00 39.59 38.52
CA ARG A 103 34.53 40.94 38.86
C ARG A 103 35.27 41.45 40.07
N PHE A 104 35.61 42.73 40.06
CA PHE A 104 36.34 43.38 41.13
C PHE A 104 35.48 44.49 41.73
N ILE A 105 35.39 44.55 43.04
CA ILE A 105 34.66 45.60 43.76
C ILE A 105 35.65 46.60 44.40
N GLY A 106 35.45 47.88 44.10
CA GLY A 106 36.13 49.00 44.73
C GLY A 106 35.21 49.71 45.72
N ILE A 107 35.81 50.28 46.76
CA ILE A 107 35.09 50.95 47.85
C ILE A 107 35.78 52.29 48.13
N ARG A 108 35.00 53.37 48.25
CA ARG A 108 35.42 54.64 48.83
C ARG A 108 34.65 54.90 50.11
N VAL A 109 35.35 55.40 51.12
CA VAL A 109 34.77 55.76 52.41
C VAL A 109 34.79 57.27 52.53
N ASN A 110 33.64 57.90 52.78
CA ASN A 110 33.51 59.35 52.93
C ASN A 110 34.09 60.18 51.77
N GLY A 111 34.07 59.64 50.54
CA GLY A 111 34.63 60.29 49.35
C GLY A 111 36.15 60.28 49.23
N GLU A 112 36.85 59.51 50.09
CA GLU A 112 38.30 59.32 50.02
C GLU A 112 38.74 58.48 48.81
N VAL A 113 40.06 58.27 48.68
CA VAL A 113 40.66 57.45 47.62
C VAL A 113 40.09 56.03 47.66
N GLU A 114 39.83 55.47 46.48
CA GLU A 114 39.35 54.08 46.34
C GLU A 114 40.37 53.11 46.94
N LEU A 115 39.90 52.26 47.86
CA LEU A 115 40.69 51.19 48.45
C LEU A 115 41.06 50.12 47.40
N PRO A 116 42.10 49.31 47.63
CA PRO A 116 42.43 48.19 46.75
C PRO A 116 41.21 47.30 46.48
N ARG A 117 40.98 46.98 45.20
CA ARG A 117 39.79 46.24 44.79
C ARG A 117 39.87 44.78 45.19
N THR A 118 38.74 44.22 45.58
CA THR A 118 38.61 42.80 45.94
C THR A 118 37.88 42.03 44.85
N GLU A 119 38.32 40.82 44.53
CA GLU A 119 37.62 39.94 43.59
C GLU A 119 36.32 39.38 44.21
N LEU A 120 35.20 39.50 43.51
CA LEU A 120 33.92 38.89 43.88
C LEU A 120 33.94 37.40 43.56
N ARG A 121 33.68 36.56 44.57
CA ARG A 121 33.62 35.09 44.45
C ARG A 121 32.18 34.58 44.49
N ALA A 122 31.94 33.44 43.86
CA ALA A 122 30.62 32.82 43.80
C ALA A 122 30.10 32.42 45.20
N ALA A 123 28.82 32.70 45.46
CA ALA A 123 28.13 32.23 46.66
C ALA A 123 27.64 30.77 46.47
N PRO A 124 27.40 30.00 47.56
CA PRO A 124 26.97 28.59 47.46
C PRO A 124 25.70 28.36 46.62
N PHE A 125 24.74 29.28 46.65
CA PHE A 125 23.52 29.19 45.82
C PHE A 125 23.81 29.47 44.33
N ALA A 126 24.82 30.30 44.03
CA ALA A 126 25.23 30.60 42.66
C ALA A 126 25.96 29.41 42.00
N LEU A 127 26.62 28.53 42.79
CA LEU A 127 27.24 27.31 42.28
C LEU A 127 26.23 26.32 41.66
N ARG A 128 24.97 26.32 42.12
CA ARG A 128 23.90 25.52 41.49
C ARG A 128 23.31 26.17 40.24
N ALA A 129 23.44 27.49 40.06
CA ALA A 129 22.93 28.19 38.88
C ALA A 129 23.73 27.85 37.61
N GLN A 130 24.98 27.42 37.73
CA GLN A 130 25.75 26.90 36.59
C GLN A 130 25.06 25.71 35.89
N ALA A 131 24.31 24.89 36.64
CA ALA A 131 23.52 23.79 36.06
C ALA A 131 22.24 24.26 35.34
N ALA A 132 21.81 25.51 35.56
CA ALA A 132 20.66 26.12 34.87
C ALA A 132 21.08 26.79 33.56
N ASP A 133 22.31 27.31 33.45
CA ASP A 133 22.86 27.86 32.19
C ASP A 133 22.93 26.81 31.06
N SER A 134 23.01 25.52 31.40
CA SER A 134 22.93 24.43 30.43
C SER A 134 21.52 24.20 29.83
N VAL A 135 20.50 24.94 30.27
CA VAL A 135 19.12 24.84 29.75
C VAL A 135 18.80 26.06 28.88
N THR A 136 19.54 26.25 27.79
CA THR A 136 19.25 27.31 26.81
C THR A 136 18.23 26.88 25.75
N THR A 137 17.97 25.57 25.59
CA THR A 137 16.92 25.04 24.72
C THR A 137 16.33 23.78 25.35
N GLY A 138 15.06 23.83 25.72
CA GLY A 138 14.38 22.76 26.44
C GLY A 138 14.50 21.39 25.76
N ILE A 139 14.85 20.38 26.56
CA ILE A 139 14.32 19.01 26.69
C ILE A 139 15.40 18.23 27.46
N ASN A 140 15.09 17.80 28.68
CA ASN A 140 15.94 16.86 29.42
C ASN A 140 15.76 15.46 28.85
N ILE A 141 16.56 15.10 27.84
CA ILE A 141 16.74 13.69 27.47
C ILE A 141 17.80 13.13 28.42
N LYS A 142 17.51 12.02 29.12
CA LYS A 142 18.57 11.24 29.78
C LYS A 142 19.60 10.88 28.71
N GLN A 143 20.73 11.58 28.72
CA GLN A 143 21.84 11.40 27.80
C GLN A 143 22.47 10.03 28.08
N GLY A 144 21.91 9.00 27.43
CA GLY A 144 22.50 7.68 27.32
C GLY A 144 22.94 7.45 25.89
N ASN A 145 22.00 7.54 24.93
CA ASN A 145 22.24 7.11 23.53
C ASN A 145 21.62 8.03 22.45
N VAL A 146 21.14 9.24 22.79
CA VAL A 146 20.57 10.20 21.81
C VAL A 146 21.58 11.32 21.58
N SER A 147 22.21 11.34 20.40
CA SER A 147 23.37 12.22 20.12
C SER A 147 23.00 13.64 19.66
N ALA A 148 21.76 13.87 19.20
CA ALA A 148 21.27 15.22 18.90
C ALA A 148 19.74 15.22 18.87
N LEU A 149 19.13 16.20 19.56
CA LEU A 149 17.78 16.65 19.28
C LEU A 149 17.92 18.08 18.77
N SER A 150 17.99 18.26 17.45
CA SER A 150 18.12 19.60 16.87
C SER A 150 16.75 20.13 16.47
N SER A 151 16.27 21.19 17.14
CA SER A 151 15.27 22.06 16.53
C SER A 151 15.98 22.91 15.47
N GLN A 152 16.14 22.34 14.28
CA GLN A 152 16.61 23.14 13.15
C GLN A 152 15.41 23.93 12.62
N TYR A 153 15.42 25.24 12.88
CA TYR A 153 14.68 26.16 12.03
C TYR A 153 15.33 26.11 10.65
N SER A 154 14.69 25.42 9.71
CA SER A 154 15.00 25.61 8.29
C SER A 154 14.70 27.07 7.93
N THR A 155 15.25 27.56 6.82
CA THR A 155 15.01 28.92 6.30
C THR A 155 13.53 29.25 6.04
N GLN A 156 12.61 28.30 6.29
CA GLN A 156 11.15 28.42 6.15
C GLN A 156 10.37 28.38 7.48
N GLY A 157 11.02 28.34 8.65
CA GLY A 157 10.34 28.49 9.94
C GLY A 157 9.76 27.20 10.55
N GLU A 158 10.28 26.04 10.16
CA GLU A 158 9.71 24.74 10.56
C GLU A 158 10.39 24.15 11.80
N LEU A 159 9.58 23.53 12.69
CA LEU A 159 10.08 22.74 13.82
C LEU A 159 10.15 21.26 13.41
N ASN A 160 11.36 20.72 13.35
CA ASN A 160 11.58 19.28 13.18
C ASN A 160 12.02 18.67 14.51
N LEU A 161 11.37 17.59 14.92
CA LEU A 161 11.82 16.74 16.01
C LEU A 161 12.52 15.54 15.40
N GLU A 162 13.82 15.45 15.63
CA GLU A 162 14.66 14.44 15.00
C GLU A 162 15.47 13.68 16.05
N TRP A 163 15.51 12.35 15.92
CA TRP A 163 16.37 11.49 16.72
C TRP A 163 17.35 10.78 15.81
N ARG A 164 18.66 10.95 16.07
CA ARG A 164 19.76 10.27 15.38
C ARG A 164 20.52 9.35 16.33
N CYS A 165 20.75 8.10 15.91
CA CYS A 165 21.70 7.19 16.54
C CYS A 165 23.02 7.18 15.74
N GLN A 166 24.15 7.57 16.36
CA GLN A 166 25.43 7.74 15.64
C GLN A 166 26.21 6.43 15.42
N ASP A 167 25.91 5.37 16.19
CA ASP A 167 26.77 4.18 16.24
C ASP A 167 26.38 3.06 15.27
N PHE A 168 25.20 3.13 14.64
CA PHE A 168 24.71 2.12 13.69
C PHE A 168 23.97 2.76 12.51
N ASN A 169 24.70 3.06 11.42
CA ASN A 169 24.14 3.44 10.12
C ASN A 169 23.04 4.54 10.13
N GLN A 170 23.11 5.45 11.11
CA GLN A 170 22.22 6.59 11.32
C GLN A 170 20.74 6.27 11.01
N MET A 171 20.09 5.55 11.92
CA MET A 171 18.62 5.56 11.96
C MET A 171 18.14 6.97 12.34
N VAL A 172 17.21 7.48 11.55
CA VAL A 172 16.58 8.79 11.75
C VAL A 172 15.08 8.59 11.94
N ALA A 173 14.55 9.11 13.04
CA ALA A 173 13.13 9.31 13.23
C ALA A 173 12.83 10.81 13.17
N ARG A 174 11.92 11.23 12.30
CA ARG A 174 11.57 12.64 12.07
C ARG A 174 10.06 12.85 12.13
N LEU A 175 9.67 13.88 12.87
CA LEU A 175 8.36 14.51 12.83
C LEU A 175 8.55 15.96 12.42
N GLY A 176 7.83 16.43 11.40
CA GLY A 176 7.93 17.83 11.00
C GLY A 176 7.19 18.17 9.72
N ALA A 177 7.29 19.42 9.30
CA ALA A 177 6.78 19.85 8.01
C ALA A 177 7.68 19.31 6.88
N GLY A 178 7.05 18.79 5.83
CA GLY A 178 7.66 18.34 4.60
C GLY A 178 7.84 19.50 3.65
N PHE A 179 8.59 19.27 2.56
CA PHE A 179 9.09 20.30 1.64
C PHE A 179 8.02 21.21 0.99
N ASN A 180 6.72 20.91 1.15
CA ASN A 180 5.58 21.67 0.60
C ASN A 180 4.56 22.14 1.66
N GLY A 181 4.88 22.07 2.96
CA GLY A 181 3.94 22.43 4.05
C GLY A 181 3.03 21.29 4.51
N ASP A 182 3.38 20.07 4.11
CA ASP A 182 2.73 18.81 4.47
C ASP A 182 3.23 18.31 5.83
N GLY A 183 2.42 17.61 6.60
CA GLY A 183 2.89 16.97 7.84
C GLY A 183 3.58 15.66 7.52
N THR A 184 4.75 15.41 8.12
CA THR A 184 5.55 14.20 7.85
C THR A 184 5.83 13.42 9.13
N LEU A 185 5.74 12.11 9.00
CA LEU A 185 6.32 11.14 9.93
C LEU A 185 7.21 10.22 9.12
N LEU A 186 8.52 10.23 9.40
CA LEU A 186 9.52 9.48 8.67
C LEU A 186 10.37 8.66 9.63
N LEU A 187 10.55 7.37 9.32
CA LEU A 187 11.55 6.50 9.92
C LEU A 187 12.41 5.94 8.79
N TYR A 188 13.70 6.27 8.74
CA TYR A 188 14.56 5.81 7.66
C TYR A 188 15.99 5.55 8.13
N SER A 189 16.69 4.71 7.39
CA SER A 189 18.14 4.55 7.51
C SER A 189 18.86 5.52 6.57
N ASN A 190 19.94 6.17 7.02
CA ASN A 190 20.71 7.08 6.15
C ASN A 190 21.45 6.35 5.01
N SER A 191 21.40 5.02 4.98
CA SER A 191 21.82 4.20 3.84
C SER A 191 20.81 4.19 2.68
N GLY A 192 19.63 4.80 2.83
CA GLY A 192 18.62 4.95 1.77
C GLY A 192 17.92 3.66 1.35
N ALA A 193 18.16 2.56 2.08
CA ALA A 193 17.71 1.23 1.67
C ALA A 193 16.35 0.84 2.24
N THR A 194 15.87 1.49 3.29
CA THR A 194 14.59 1.15 3.94
C THR A 194 13.97 2.38 4.62
N SER A 195 12.66 2.56 4.46
CA SER A 195 11.89 3.61 5.15
C SER A 195 10.44 3.23 5.44
N LEU A 196 9.88 3.85 6.50
CA LEU A 196 8.44 3.98 6.75
C LEU A 196 8.10 5.46 6.69
N GLU A 197 7.08 5.79 5.91
CA GLU A 197 6.74 7.16 5.58
C GLU A 197 5.23 7.38 5.66
N ALA A 198 4.85 8.51 6.25
CA ALA A 198 3.49 9.01 6.18
C ALA A 198 3.50 10.51 5.90
N TYR A 199 2.69 10.92 4.93
CA TYR A 199 2.50 12.31 4.53
C TYR A 199 1.04 12.70 4.72
N SER A 200 0.80 13.78 5.47
CA SER A 200 -0.47 14.50 5.39
C SER A 200 -0.28 15.67 4.44
N SER A 201 -1.10 15.76 3.41
CA SER A 201 -1.01 16.89 2.50
C SER A 201 -1.89 18.04 2.98
N ARG A 202 -1.37 19.28 2.92
CA ARG A 202 -2.17 20.48 3.17
C ARG A 202 -3.12 20.77 1.99
N PHE A 203 -2.84 20.20 0.82
CA PHE A 203 -3.50 20.49 -0.46
C PHE A 203 -3.80 19.26 -1.35
N GLY A 204 -3.66 18.02 -0.88
CA GLY A 204 -3.86 16.79 -1.66
C GLY A 204 -4.49 15.65 -0.84
N ASN A 205 -4.24 14.39 -1.23
CA ASN A 205 -4.62 13.23 -0.42
C ASN A 205 -3.44 12.73 0.44
N PRO A 206 -3.69 11.97 1.54
CA PRO A 206 -2.63 11.42 2.38
C PRO A 206 -1.94 10.21 1.72
N PHE A 207 -0.71 9.96 2.14
CA PHE A 207 0.12 8.83 1.70
C PHE A 207 0.67 8.07 2.92
N LEU A 208 0.75 6.74 2.79
CA LEU A 208 1.41 5.83 3.74
C LEU A 208 2.23 4.79 2.97
N GLY A 209 3.53 4.68 3.26
CA GLY A 209 4.43 3.80 2.51
C GLY A 209 5.45 3.06 3.38
N LEU A 210 5.72 1.82 2.99
CA LEU A 210 6.78 0.94 3.47
C LEU A 210 7.72 0.67 2.31
N TYR A 211 8.97 1.11 2.43
CA TYR A 211 9.99 0.95 1.40
C TYR A 211 11.11 0.04 1.89
N GLY A 212 11.38 -1.00 1.11
CA GLY A 212 12.57 -1.83 1.19
C GLY A 212 13.55 -1.48 0.07
N ALA A 213 14.70 -2.16 0.06
CA ALA A 213 15.75 -1.89 -0.92
C ALA A 213 15.35 -2.28 -2.35
N VAL A 214 14.42 -3.23 -2.48
CA VAL A 214 13.90 -3.76 -3.74
C VAL A 214 12.38 -3.91 -3.75
N ASP A 215 11.74 -3.92 -2.58
CA ASP A 215 10.30 -4.12 -2.41
C ASP A 215 9.64 -2.87 -1.84
N LEU A 216 8.36 -2.66 -2.13
CA LEU A 216 7.58 -1.58 -1.52
C LEU A 216 6.12 -1.98 -1.33
N ALA A 217 5.47 -1.34 -0.36
CA ALA A 217 4.04 -1.42 -0.13
C ALA A 217 3.52 -0.04 0.23
N PHE A 218 2.42 0.43 -0.36
CA PHE A 218 1.89 1.76 -0.03
C PHE A 218 0.37 1.87 -0.22
N ILE A 219 -0.16 2.91 0.41
CA ILE A 219 -1.46 3.49 0.17
C ILE A 219 -1.21 4.92 -0.32
N ASP A 220 -1.53 5.19 -1.58
CA ASP A 220 -1.42 6.49 -2.24
C ASP A 220 -2.79 6.91 -2.76
N LEU A 221 -3.44 7.80 -2.03
CA LEU A 221 -4.79 8.26 -2.37
C LEU A 221 -4.82 9.32 -3.49
N ASP A 222 -3.67 9.73 -4.03
CA ASP A 222 -3.61 10.52 -5.27
C ASP A 222 -3.71 9.66 -6.54
N GLN A 223 -3.55 8.34 -6.42
CA GLN A 223 -3.74 7.41 -7.54
C GLN A 223 -5.19 6.93 -7.62
N ALA A 224 -5.66 6.65 -8.84
CA ALA A 224 -6.97 6.06 -9.06
C ALA A 224 -6.93 4.53 -8.98
N SER A 225 -8.05 3.93 -8.55
CA SER A 225 -8.31 2.49 -8.63
C SER A 225 -7.19 1.64 -7.99
N ASP A 226 -6.79 0.54 -8.63
CA ASP A 226 -5.83 -0.44 -8.12
C ASP A 226 -4.40 0.12 -7.95
N SER A 227 -4.12 1.32 -8.47
CA SER A 227 -2.83 2.00 -8.28
C SER A 227 -2.74 2.71 -6.92
N SER A 228 -3.87 2.86 -6.22
CA SER A 228 -3.94 3.52 -4.89
C SER A 228 -3.47 2.64 -3.74
N ILE A 229 -3.47 1.32 -3.91
CA ILE A 229 -3.00 0.37 -2.92
C ILE A 229 -2.08 -0.62 -3.61
N ARG A 230 -0.81 -0.64 -3.22
CA ARG A 230 0.19 -1.54 -3.80
C ARG A 230 0.82 -2.41 -2.74
N PHE A 231 0.89 -3.71 -3.02
CA PHE A 231 1.65 -4.68 -2.24
C PHE A 231 2.89 -5.15 -3.01
N PRO A 232 3.90 -5.74 -2.34
CA PRO A 232 5.03 -6.39 -3.00
C PRO A 232 4.56 -7.51 -3.94
N VAL A 233 5.40 -7.91 -4.90
CA VAL A 233 5.10 -9.06 -5.78
C VAL A 233 4.92 -10.32 -4.93
N GLY A 234 3.75 -10.96 -5.01
CA GLY A 234 3.40 -12.09 -4.14
C GLY A 234 3.10 -11.71 -2.68
N GLY A 235 2.89 -10.42 -2.39
CA GLY A 235 2.65 -9.88 -1.05
C GLY A 235 1.23 -10.06 -0.51
N ILE A 236 0.34 -10.67 -1.30
CA ILE A 236 -1.02 -11.04 -0.87
C ILE A 236 -1.00 -12.53 -0.49
N ASN A 237 -1.45 -12.84 0.73
CA ASN A 237 -1.52 -14.22 1.21
C ASN A 237 -2.52 -15.02 0.34
N SER A 238 -2.24 -16.29 0.05
CA SER A 238 -3.17 -17.17 -0.67
C SER A 238 -4.53 -17.36 0.04
N VAL A 239 -4.62 -16.99 1.32
CA VAL A 239 -5.88 -16.92 2.07
C VAL A 239 -6.69 -15.66 1.71
N GLU A 240 -6.05 -14.57 1.28
CA GLU A 240 -6.71 -13.35 0.77
C GLU A 240 -7.02 -13.44 -0.73
N SER A 241 -6.41 -14.38 -1.46
CA SER A 241 -6.81 -14.77 -2.83
C SER A 241 -8.04 -15.71 -2.86
N TYR A 242 -8.70 -15.98 -1.73
CA TYR A 242 -9.92 -16.79 -1.66
C TYR A 242 -11.11 -16.21 -2.43
N ASN A 243 -11.00 -14.95 -2.89
CA ASN A 243 -11.98 -14.29 -3.74
C ASN A 243 -11.55 -14.19 -5.21
N GLU A 244 -10.72 -15.12 -5.68
CA GLU A 244 -10.48 -15.37 -7.11
C GLU A 244 -11.28 -16.61 -7.57
N PRO A 245 -12.58 -16.50 -7.93
CA PRO A 245 -13.22 -17.59 -8.65
C PRO A 245 -12.84 -17.47 -10.12
N GLY A 246 -12.41 -18.57 -10.70
CA GLY A 246 -12.26 -18.66 -12.14
C GLY A 246 -12.28 -20.07 -12.69
N LEU A 247 -12.44 -21.13 -11.89
CA LEU A 247 -12.45 -22.46 -12.47
C LEU A 247 -13.24 -23.46 -11.63
N ALA A 248 -14.24 -24.07 -12.24
CA ALA A 248 -14.89 -25.27 -11.72
C ALA A 248 -15.00 -26.28 -12.86
N SER A 249 -14.55 -27.52 -12.64
CA SER A 249 -14.67 -28.58 -13.64
C SER A 249 -15.29 -29.85 -13.09
N ALA A 250 -15.88 -30.64 -13.97
CA ALA A 250 -16.39 -31.98 -13.73
C ALA A 250 -16.14 -32.86 -14.94
N THR A 251 -16.03 -34.17 -14.72
CA THR A 251 -15.84 -35.19 -15.76
C THR A 251 -16.69 -36.42 -15.46
N ASN A 252 -17.16 -37.11 -16.50
CA ASN A 252 -17.81 -38.41 -16.41
C ASN A 252 -17.33 -39.29 -17.58
N THR A 253 -16.64 -40.39 -17.25
CA THR A 253 -16.11 -41.36 -18.23
C THR A 253 -17.07 -42.52 -18.48
N ASN A 254 -18.21 -42.57 -17.80
CA ASN A 254 -19.21 -43.62 -18.00
C ASN A 254 -20.13 -43.27 -19.18
N PHE A 255 -20.61 -44.31 -19.84
CA PHE A 255 -21.66 -44.20 -20.85
C PHE A 255 -22.96 -43.71 -20.21
N THR A 256 -23.56 -42.70 -20.82
CA THR A 256 -24.90 -42.22 -20.46
C THR A 256 -25.77 -42.29 -21.71
N SER A 257 -26.78 -43.16 -21.70
CA SER A 257 -27.74 -43.25 -22.80
C SER A 257 -28.68 -42.03 -22.78
N LEU A 258 -28.84 -41.39 -23.93
CA LEU A 258 -29.78 -40.28 -24.10
C LEU A 258 -31.21 -40.81 -24.23
N THR A 259 -32.19 -39.93 -23.98
CA THR A 259 -33.61 -40.26 -24.10
C THR A 259 -34.34 -39.18 -24.87
N ALA A 260 -35.61 -39.42 -25.21
CA ALA A 260 -36.46 -38.40 -25.84
C ALA A 260 -36.63 -37.11 -25.02
N ALA A 261 -36.46 -37.19 -23.68
CA ALA A 261 -36.46 -36.01 -22.83
C ALA A 261 -35.06 -35.38 -22.80
N VAL A 262 -35.02 -34.04 -22.89
CA VAL A 262 -33.80 -33.28 -22.63
C VAL A 262 -33.42 -33.46 -21.17
N ALA A 263 -32.22 -33.97 -20.92
CA ALA A 263 -31.75 -34.25 -19.57
C ALA A 263 -30.28 -33.88 -19.39
N SER A 264 -29.92 -33.51 -18.17
CA SER A 264 -28.55 -33.24 -17.77
C SER A 264 -27.74 -34.54 -17.75
N VAL A 265 -26.68 -34.58 -18.55
CA VAL A 265 -25.67 -35.65 -18.59
C VAL A 265 -24.60 -35.39 -17.53
N LEU A 266 -24.18 -34.12 -17.39
CA LEU A 266 -23.20 -33.68 -16.40
C LEU A 266 -23.52 -32.24 -16.00
N SER A 267 -23.34 -31.89 -14.73
CA SER A 267 -23.51 -30.51 -14.29
C SER A 267 -22.37 -30.07 -13.39
N ARG A 268 -22.15 -28.76 -13.35
CA ARG A 268 -21.19 -28.14 -12.43
C ARG A 268 -21.73 -26.81 -11.95
N THR A 269 -21.52 -26.54 -10.67
CA THR A 269 -21.92 -25.29 -10.02
C THR A 269 -20.68 -24.49 -9.62
N LEU A 270 -20.76 -23.17 -9.78
CA LEU A 270 -19.84 -22.22 -9.17
C LEU A 270 -20.62 -21.06 -8.54
N THR A 271 -20.07 -20.44 -7.51
CA THR A 271 -20.66 -19.26 -6.87
C THR A 271 -19.80 -18.02 -7.18
N PRO A 272 -20.28 -17.11 -8.04
CA PRO A 272 -19.60 -15.86 -8.32
C PRO A 272 -19.69 -14.90 -7.12
N PRO A 273 -18.64 -14.13 -6.78
CA PRO A 273 -18.61 -13.17 -5.68
C PRO A 273 -19.11 -11.78 -6.10
N SER A 274 -19.33 -11.58 -7.40
CA SER A 274 -19.83 -10.34 -7.99
C SER A 274 -20.64 -10.65 -9.25
N GLY A 275 -21.31 -9.63 -9.80
CA GLY A 275 -22.00 -9.78 -11.08
C GLY A 275 -21.00 -9.89 -12.24
N GLY A 276 -21.27 -10.77 -13.20
CA GLY A 276 -20.40 -11.00 -14.35
C GLY A 276 -20.94 -12.08 -15.27
N TYR A 277 -20.04 -12.86 -15.87
CA TYR A 277 -20.39 -13.95 -16.77
C TYR A 277 -19.63 -15.23 -16.46
N VAL A 278 -20.22 -16.38 -16.79
CA VAL A 278 -19.58 -17.69 -16.75
C VAL A 278 -19.40 -18.18 -18.18
N LEU A 279 -18.17 -18.39 -18.60
CA LEU A 279 -17.83 -19.15 -19.81
C LEU A 279 -17.84 -20.64 -19.47
N ALA A 280 -18.76 -21.38 -20.05
CA ALA A 280 -18.82 -22.83 -19.93
C ALA A 280 -18.27 -23.49 -21.20
N LEU A 281 -17.43 -24.50 -20.99
CA LEU A 281 -16.79 -25.32 -22.01
C LEU A 281 -17.21 -26.77 -21.76
N GLY A 282 -18.06 -27.30 -22.63
CA GLY A 282 -18.53 -28.68 -22.60
C GLY A 282 -17.86 -29.51 -23.69
N GLN A 283 -17.48 -30.74 -23.38
CA GLN A 283 -17.01 -31.72 -24.37
C GLN A 283 -17.56 -33.11 -24.04
N CYS A 284 -17.83 -33.91 -25.06
CA CYS A 284 -18.12 -35.33 -24.94
C CYS A 284 -17.90 -36.05 -26.28
N VAL A 285 -17.96 -37.38 -26.26
CA VAL A 285 -18.06 -38.20 -27.46
C VAL A 285 -19.46 -38.79 -27.53
N ALA A 286 -20.20 -38.49 -28.59
CA ALA A 286 -21.48 -39.11 -28.89
C ALA A 286 -21.25 -40.42 -29.67
N ARG A 287 -21.55 -41.55 -29.03
CA ARG A 287 -21.57 -42.87 -29.66
C ARG A 287 -22.95 -43.25 -30.11
N ILE A 288 -23.05 -43.55 -31.39
CA ILE A 288 -24.32 -43.84 -32.05
C ILE A 288 -24.30 -45.27 -32.55
N THR A 289 -25.31 -46.04 -32.17
CA THR A 289 -25.57 -47.34 -32.78
C THR A 289 -26.65 -47.17 -33.85
N HIS A 290 -26.24 -47.17 -35.11
CA HIS A 290 -27.11 -46.86 -36.23
C HIS A 290 -27.55 -48.12 -36.99
N THR A 291 -28.77 -48.11 -37.51
CA THR A 291 -29.30 -49.16 -38.39
C THR A 291 -29.77 -48.51 -39.71
N SER A 292 -29.23 -49.00 -40.83
CA SER A 292 -29.57 -48.52 -42.16
C SER A 292 -31.08 -48.57 -42.41
N GLY A 293 -31.63 -47.53 -43.03
CA GLY A 293 -33.07 -47.37 -43.27
C GLY A 293 -33.81 -46.60 -42.17
N THR A 294 -33.16 -46.28 -41.06
CA THR A 294 -33.69 -45.41 -39.98
C THR A 294 -32.77 -44.22 -39.78
N ALA A 295 -33.29 -43.01 -39.57
CA ALA A 295 -32.43 -41.89 -39.18
C ALA A 295 -32.11 -41.97 -37.68
N THR A 296 -30.92 -41.53 -37.28
CA THR A 296 -30.58 -41.31 -35.87
C THR A 296 -30.32 -39.82 -35.66
N ASN A 297 -31.00 -39.22 -34.69
CA ASN A 297 -31.00 -37.78 -34.48
C ASN A 297 -31.12 -37.47 -32.99
N GLY A 298 -30.24 -36.62 -32.47
CA GLY A 298 -30.30 -36.09 -31.11
C GLY A 298 -29.51 -34.81 -30.99
N ALA A 299 -29.70 -34.09 -29.89
CA ALA A 299 -29.03 -32.83 -29.64
C ALA A 299 -28.24 -32.90 -28.34
N ILE A 300 -27.09 -32.22 -28.30
CA ILE A 300 -26.28 -32.06 -27.10
C ILE A 300 -25.97 -30.58 -26.95
N GLY A 301 -26.14 -30.03 -25.75
CA GLY A 301 -26.03 -28.59 -25.55
C GLY A 301 -25.74 -28.21 -24.10
N LEU A 302 -25.55 -26.92 -23.88
CA LEU A 302 -25.39 -26.33 -22.55
C LEU A 302 -26.68 -25.63 -22.10
N SER A 303 -26.89 -25.58 -20.79
CA SER A 303 -28.04 -24.88 -20.18
C SER A 303 -27.73 -24.47 -18.75
N ASP A 304 -28.32 -23.36 -18.30
CA ASP A 304 -28.30 -22.84 -16.94
C ASP A 304 -29.56 -23.17 -16.11
N ASP A 305 -30.58 -23.76 -16.73
CA ASP A 305 -31.83 -24.17 -16.07
C ASP A 305 -32.01 -25.69 -15.93
N GLY A 306 -31.27 -26.47 -16.73
CA GLY A 306 -31.36 -27.93 -16.75
C GLY A 306 -32.68 -28.48 -17.30
N LEU A 307 -33.52 -27.64 -17.92
CA LEU A 307 -34.87 -27.97 -18.39
C LEU A 307 -34.99 -27.95 -19.91
N GLY A 308 -34.16 -27.17 -20.61
CA GLY A 308 -34.16 -27.06 -22.07
C GLY A 308 -32.85 -26.49 -22.61
N PHE A 309 -32.58 -26.70 -23.90
CA PHE A 309 -31.41 -26.10 -24.54
C PHE A 309 -31.57 -24.58 -24.60
N GLY A 310 -30.54 -23.84 -24.21
CA GLY A 310 -30.49 -22.40 -24.42
C GLY A 310 -30.51 -22.06 -25.92
N THR A 311 -30.92 -20.84 -26.29
CA THR A 311 -30.95 -20.42 -27.69
C THR A 311 -29.56 -20.53 -28.33
N ALA A 312 -29.41 -21.37 -29.36
CA ALA A 312 -28.15 -21.62 -30.07
C ALA A 312 -27.01 -22.16 -29.18
N GLN A 313 -27.33 -22.92 -28.13
CA GLN A 313 -26.34 -23.55 -27.25
C GLN A 313 -26.27 -25.08 -27.42
N ASP A 314 -26.89 -25.61 -28.48
CA ASP A 314 -26.92 -27.02 -28.83
C ASP A 314 -26.28 -27.31 -30.19
N VAL A 315 -25.79 -28.54 -30.31
CA VAL A 315 -25.26 -29.12 -31.55
C VAL A 315 -26.10 -30.35 -31.86
N ASN A 316 -26.61 -30.40 -33.08
CA ASN A 316 -27.33 -31.56 -33.58
C ASN A 316 -26.35 -32.66 -33.99
N VAL A 317 -26.59 -33.88 -33.52
CA VAL A 317 -25.84 -35.07 -33.88
C VAL A 317 -26.76 -36.00 -34.66
N GLN A 318 -26.51 -36.11 -35.97
CA GLN A 318 -27.40 -36.82 -36.88
C GLN A 318 -26.64 -37.77 -37.82
N ILE A 319 -27.19 -38.98 -37.97
CA ILE A 319 -26.81 -39.95 -39.00
C ILE A 319 -28.03 -40.15 -39.93
N SER A 320 -27.82 -39.90 -41.22
CA SER A 320 -28.87 -40.06 -42.24
C SER A 320 -29.33 -41.51 -42.35
N SER A 321 -30.59 -41.74 -42.75
CA SER A 321 -31.13 -43.10 -42.95
C SER A 321 -30.43 -43.90 -44.05
N GLY A 322 -29.70 -43.24 -44.95
CA GLY A 322 -28.92 -43.89 -46.00
C GLY A 322 -27.55 -44.40 -45.54
N ALA A 323 -27.13 -44.10 -44.30
CA ALA A 323 -25.85 -44.55 -43.77
C ALA A 323 -25.87 -46.06 -43.47
N ALA A 324 -24.70 -46.69 -43.52
CA ALA A 324 -24.56 -48.11 -43.22
C ALA A 324 -24.79 -48.39 -41.73
N SER A 325 -25.38 -49.54 -41.41
CA SER A 325 -25.50 -50.00 -40.02
C SER A 325 -24.12 -50.12 -39.39
N GLY A 326 -23.96 -49.62 -38.16
CA GLY A 326 -22.67 -49.61 -37.49
C GLY A 326 -22.63 -48.67 -36.29
N SER A 327 -21.45 -48.58 -35.67
CA SER A 327 -21.19 -47.65 -34.58
C SER A 327 -20.44 -46.42 -35.10
N TYR A 328 -20.95 -45.23 -34.79
CA TYR A 328 -20.34 -43.97 -35.14
C TYR A 328 -19.95 -43.23 -33.85
N SER A 329 -18.76 -42.63 -33.83
CA SER A 329 -18.29 -41.78 -32.73
C SER A 329 -18.11 -40.37 -33.24
N ILE A 330 -18.85 -39.42 -32.66
CA ILE A 330 -18.81 -38.01 -33.05
C ILE A 330 -18.35 -37.20 -31.83
N PRO A 331 -17.18 -36.55 -31.87
CA PRO A 331 -16.76 -35.63 -30.82
C PRO A 331 -17.61 -34.36 -30.87
N VAL A 332 -18.10 -33.92 -29.71
CA VAL A 332 -18.93 -32.73 -29.56
C VAL A 332 -18.25 -31.76 -28.61
N HIS A 333 -18.15 -30.50 -29.02
CA HIS A 333 -17.62 -29.40 -28.21
C HIS A 333 -18.63 -28.26 -28.19
N LEU A 334 -18.84 -27.70 -27.00
CA LEU A 334 -19.87 -26.70 -26.74
C LEU A 334 -19.25 -25.56 -25.94
N ASN A 335 -19.55 -24.33 -26.34
CA ASN A 335 -19.16 -23.14 -25.60
C ASN A 335 -20.41 -22.30 -25.33
N GLY A 336 -20.58 -21.84 -24.10
CA GLY A 336 -21.71 -20.99 -23.72
C GLY A 336 -21.26 -19.89 -22.77
N VAL A 337 -21.84 -18.71 -22.90
CA VAL A 337 -21.63 -17.60 -21.97
C VAL A 337 -22.94 -17.35 -21.24
N PHE A 338 -22.90 -17.43 -19.91
CA PHE A 338 -24.07 -17.34 -19.03
C PHE A 338 -23.92 -16.15 -18.10
N ALA A 339 -25.00 -15.40 -17.87
CA ALA A 339 -24.97 -14.31 -16.91
C ALA A 339 -24.86 -14.87 -15.48
N ALA A 340 -24.07 -14.20 -14.65
CA ALA A 340 -23.84 -14.56 -13.26
C ALA A 340 -24.17 -13.38 -12.36
N ALA A 341 -25.01 -13.62 -11.35
CA ALA A 341 -25.28 -12.65 -10.30
C ALA A 341 -24.34 -12.87 -9.11
N ALA A 342 -24.07 -11.79 -8.37
CA ALA A 342 -23.24 -11.83 -7.18
C ALA A 342 -23.85 -12.75 -6.11
N ASP A 343 -23.02 -13.61 -5.54
CA ASP A 343 -23.32 -14.56 -4.45
C ASP A 343 -24.44 -15.56 -4.75
N ILE A 344 -24.87 -15.68 -6.01
CA ILE A 344 -25.88 -16.65 -6.43
C ILE A 344 -25.19 -17.82 -7.15
N PRO A 345 -25.32 -19.06 -6.64
CA PRO A 345 -24.76 -20.23 -7.33
C PRO A 345 -25.33 -20.38 -8.74
N VAL A 346 -24.45 -20.46 -9.73
CA VAL A 346 -24.78 -20.73 -11.13
C VAL A 346 -24.43 -22.18 -11.43
N THR A 347 -25.42 -22.96 -11.84
CA THR A 347 -25.22 -24.36 -12.25
C THR A 347 -25.39 -24.45 -13.75
N ILE A 348 -24.34 -24.93 -14.43
CA ILE A 348 -24.40 -25.21 -15.86
C ILE A 348 -24.49 -26.72 -16.05
N HIS A 349 -25.34 -27.11 -16.97
CA HIS A 349 -25.65 -28.47 -17.34
C HIS A 349 -25.17 -28.71 -18.78
N LEU A 350 -24.34 -29.74 -18.98
CA LEU A 350 -24.21 -30.39 -20.28
C LEU A 350 -25.37 -31.37 -20.41
N MET A 351 -26.21 -31.14 -21.41
CA MET A 351 -27.46 -31.84 -21.61
C MET A 351 -27.45 -32.60 -22.92
N GLY A 352 -28.28 -33.63 -23.01
CA GLY A 352 -28.51 -34.36 -24.25
C GLY A 352 -29.96 -34.84 -24.37
N SER A 353 -30.39 -35.00 -25.61
CA SER A 353 -31.64 -35.68 -25.97
C SER A 353 -31.45 -36.52 -27.23
N GLU A 354 -32.27 -37.56 -27.34
CA GLU A 354 -32.35 -38.44 -28.51
C GLU A 354 -33.78 -38.38 -29.06
N SER A 355 -33.93 -37.81 -30.24
CA SER A 355 -35.23 -37.76 -30.93
C SER A 355 -35.56 -39.06 -31.68
N SER A 356 -34.53 -39.79 -32.14
CA SER A 356 -34.65 -41.09 -32.78
C SER A 356 -33.29 -41.81 -32.81
N GLY A 357 -33.29 -43.13 -32.70
CA GLY A 357 -32.09 -43.96 -32.86
C GLY A 357 -31.60 -44.56 -31.55
N ALA A 358 -30.29 -44.53 -31.33
CA ALA A 358 -29.65 -44.97 -30.09
C ALA A 358 -28.35 -44.17 -29.91
N ILE A 359 -28.39 -43.16 -29.03
CA ILE A 359 -27.25 -42.28 -28.76
C ILE A 359 -26.82 -42.41 -27.30
N GLU A 360 -25.53 -42.66 -27.10
CA GLU A 360 -24.87 -42.65 -25.81
C GLU A 360 -23.78 -41.58 -25.81
N VAL A 361 -23.52 -40.98 -24.66
CA VAL A 361 -22.41 -40.04 -24.49
C VAL A 361 -21.40 -40.60 -23.49
N GLU A 362 -20.12 -40.48 -23.82
CA GLU A 362 -18.97 -40.87 -22.99
C GLU A 362 -17.92 -39.75 -22.98
N ASP A 363 -16.91 -39.89 -22.10
CA ASP A 363 -15.81 -38.93 -21.94
C ASP A 363 -16.29 -37.48 -21.82
N VAL A 364 -17.33 -37.29 -21.02
CA VAL A 364 -17.98 -36.00 -20.81
C VAL A 364 -17.12 -35.17 -19.89
N SER A 365 -16.87 -33.91 -20.23
CA SER A 365 -16.33 -32.95 -19.29
C SER A 365 -17.00 -31.58 -19.43
N LEU A 366 -17.12 -30.88 -18.32
CA LEU A 366 -17.65 -29.53 -18.25
C LEU A 366 -16.70 -28.68 -17.42
N THR A 367 -16.21 -27.58 -17.99
CA THR A 367 -15.35 -26.60 -17.33
C THR A 367 -16.01 -25.24 -17.36
N LEU A 368 -16.06 -24.55 -16.21
CA LEU A 368 -16.66 -23.25 -16.04
C LEU A 368 -15.59 -22.25 -15.60
N LEU A 369 -15.48 -21.14 -16.33
CA LEU A 369 -14.60 -20.02 -16.04
C LEU A 369 -15.44 -18.77 -15.74
N TYR A 370 -15.29 -18.23 -14.54
CA TYR A 370 -15.94 -16.96 -14.17
C TYR A 370 -15.13 -15.77 -14.68
N VAL A 371 -15.81 -14.83 -15.34
CA VAL A 371 -15.25 -13.58 -15.84
C VAL A 371 -15.96 -12.43 -15.14
N PRO A 372 -15.31 -11.76 -14.17
CA PRO A 372 -15.88 -10.57 -13.55
C PRO A 372 -15.86 -9.43 -14.58
N THR A 373 -17.00 -8.81 -14.85
CA THR A 373 -17.06 -7.70 -15.83
C THR A 373 -17.57 -6.43 -15.16
N SER A 374 -16.67 -5.48 -14.88
CA SER A 374 -17.01 -4.08 -14.55
C SER A 374 -17.14 -3.19 -15.79
N TYR A 375 -16.69 -3.67 -16.96
CA TYR A 375 -16.50 -2.85 -18.17
C TYR A 375 -17.68 -2.84 -19.16
N GLY A 376 -18.82 -3.47 -18.81
CA GLY A 376 -19.97 -3.60 -19.71
C GLY A 376 -19.70 -4.54 -20.89
N THR A 377 -20.71 -4.74 -21.74
CA THR A 377 -20.56 -5.52 -22.98
C THR A 377 -19.83 -4.69 -24.03
N VAL A 378 -18.85 -5.28 -24.71
CA VAL A 378 -18.34 -4.69 -25.96
C VAL A 378 -19.44 -4.88 -27.00
N SER A 379 -20.01 -3.77 -27.47
CA SER A 379 -21.09 -3.81 -28.47
C SER A 379 -20.63 -4.56 -29.73
N GLN A 380 -21.54 -5.36 -30.28
CA GLN A 380 -21.30 -6.22 -31.43
C GLN A 380 -20.87 -5.37 -32.63
N THR A 381 -19.73 -5.69 -33.25
CA THR A 381 -19.58 -5.38 -34.68
C THR A 381 -20.49 -6.36 -35.41
N LEU A 382 -21.70 -5.92 -35.75
CA LEU A 382 -22.50 -6.60 -36.75
C LEU A 382 -21.64 -6.73 -38.01
N LEU A 383 -21.46 -7.95 -38.52
CA LEU A 383 -21.46 -8.09 -39.97
C LEU A 383 -22.85 -7.59 -40.38
N ALA A 384 -22.87 -6.45 -41.05
CA ALA A 384 -24.09 -5.93 -41.63
C ALA A 384 -24.77 -7.06 -42.40
N SER A 385 -26.08 -7.17 -42.24
CA SER A 385 -26.91 -7.62 -43.36
C SER A 385 -26.61 -6.64 -44.51
N GLU A 386 -25.63 -6.96 -45.35
CA GLU A 386 -25.63 -6.41 -46.69
C GLU A 386 -26.92 -6.91 -47.35
N ASP A 387 -27.63 -5.94 -47.91
CA ASP A 387 -28.93 -6.07 -48.51
C ASP A 387 -29.13 -7.38 -49.28
N GLY A 388 -30.18 -8.10 -48.87
CA GLY A 388 -31.05 -8.89 -49.74
C GLY A 388 -30.37 -9.78 -50.78
N GLU A 389 -29.95 -10.98 -50.36
CA GLU A 389 -30.12 -12.25 -51.09
C GLU A 389 -29.34 -13.37 -50.41
N GLU A 390 -29.64 -13.71 -49.14
CA GLU A 390 -29.25 -15.04 -48.63
C GLU A 390 -30.14 -15.53 -47.48
N SER A 391 -31.46 -15.48 -47.70
CA SER A 391 -32.23 -16.69 -47.38
C SER A 391 -32.02 -17.63 -48.56
N ALA A 392 -30.80 -18.17 -48.69
CA ALA A 392 -30.65 -19.39 -49.45
C ALA A 392 -31.51 -20.40 -48.70
N ALA A 393 -32.65 -20.71 -49.31
CA ALA A 393 -33.43 -21.87 -49.00
C ALA A 393 -32.50 -23.04 -48.67
N GLN A 394 -33.00 -24.01 -47.90
CA GLN A 394 -32.57 -25.39 -48.13
C GLN A 394 -32.75 -25.67 -49.64
N GLY A 395 -31.73 -25.34 -50.43
CA GLY A 395 -31.63 -25.63 -51.83
C GLY A 395 -31.50 -27.13 -51.87
N THR A 396 -32.62 -27.79 -52.06
CA THR A 396 -32.62 -29.20 -52.39
C THR A 396 -31.81 -29.29 -53.67
N GLN A 397 -30.55 -29.75 -53.59
CA GLN A 397 -29.74 -29.97 -54.79
C GLN A 397 -30.60 -30.77 -55.75
N SER A 398 -30.78 -30.25 -56.96
CA SER A 398 -31.61 -30.94 -57.94
C SER A 398 -30.95 -32.27 -58.28
N ALA A 399 -31.75 -33.28 -58.61
CA ALA A 399 -31.22 -34.59 -59.02
C ALA A 399 -30.24 -34.49 -60.21
N ALA A 400 -30.32 -33.42 -60.99
CA ALA A 400 -29.39 -33.12 -62.08
C ALA A 400 -28.02 -32.68 -61.57
N GLU A 401 -27.95 -31.80 -60.58
CA GLU A 401 -26.68 -31.33 -60.00
C GLU A 401 -25.94 -32.47 -59.28
N ILE A 402 -26.67 -33.31 -58.56
CA ILE A 402 -26.11 -34.52 -57.93
C ILE A 402 -25.62 -35.51 -59.00
N ALA A 403 -26.38 -35.68 -60.10
CA ALA A 403 -25.96 -36.54 -61.20
C ALA A 403 -24.70 -36.01 -61.91
N ASP A 404 -24.58 -34.70 -62.07
CA ASP A 404 -23.41 -34.06 -62.68
C ASP A 404 -22.17 -34.16 -61.78
N GLU A 405 -22.33 -34.00 -60.47
CA GLU A 405 -21.25 -34.18 -59.49
C GLU A 405 -20.80 -35.66 -59.43
N VAL A 406 -21.74 -36.60 -59.40
CA VAL A 406 -21.43 -38.04 -59.47
C VAL A 406 -20.76 -38.40 -60.79
N ALA A 407 -21.20 -37.82 -61.91
CA ALA A 407 -20.57 -38.03 -63.22
C ALA A 407 -19.16 -37.43 -63.27
N ALA A 408 -18.93 -36.27 -62.67
CA ALA A 408 -17.60 -35.66 -62.56
C ALA A 408 -16.67 -36.50 -61.69
N SER A 409 -17.17 -37.01 -60.56
CA SER A 409 -16.41 -37.88 -59.65
C SER A 409 -16.08 -39.24 -60.29
N ARG A 410 -17.01 -39.83 -61.05
CA ARG A 410 -16.75 -41.05 -61.83
C ARG A 410 -15.70 -40.83 -62.91
N ARG A 411 -15.79 -39.73 -63.67
CA ARG A 411 -14.76 -39.38 -64.67
C ARG A 411 -13.37 -39.23 -64.03
N ALA A 412 -13.27 -38.51 -62.92
CA ALA A 412 -12.00 -38.35 -62.22
C ALA A 412 -11.43 -39.68 -61.70
N ASN A 413 -12.28 -40.59 -61.23
CA ASN A 413 -11.85 -41.91 -60.78
C ASN A 413 -11.46 -42.84 -61.96
N ASP A 414 -12.20 -42.78 -63.07
CA ASP A 414 -11.89 -43.54 -64.29
C ASP A 414 -10.57 -43.06 -64.92
N ASP A 415 -10.32 -41.74 -64.94
CA ASP A 415 -9.06 -41.16 -65.38
C ASP A 415 -7.89 -41.58 -64.49
N ARG A 416 -8.09 -41.62 -63.17
CA ARG A 416 -7.08 -42.14 -62.22
C ARG A 416 -6.78 -43.61 -62.47
N ILE A 417 -7.79 -44.45 -62.65
CA ILE A 417 -7.63 -45.89 -62.93
C ILE A 417 -6.94 -46.09 -64.28
N ALA A 418 -7.28 -45.32 -65.31
CA ALA A 418 -6.62 -45.36 -66.61
C ALA A 418 -5.14 -44.97 -66.51
N ALA A 419 -4.81 -43.95 -65.72
CA ALA A 419 -3.43 -43.55 -65.48
C ALA A 419 -2.63 -44.62 -64.71
N GLU A 420 -3.22 -45.21 -63.67
CA GLU A 420 -2.59 -46.29 -62.88
C GLU A 420 -2.37 -47.55 -63.72
N THR A 421 -3.36 -47.95 -64.52
CA THR A 421 -3.25 -49.13 -65.41
C THR A 421 -2.25 -48.89 -66.53
N ALA A 422 -2.19 -47.69 -67.12
CA ALA A 422 -1.17 -47.32 -68.10
C ALA A 422 0.25 -47.35 -67.49
N ALA A 423 0.41 -46.84 -66.28
CA ALA A 423 1.69 -46.89 -65.56
C ALA A 423 2.11 -48.34 -65.25
N GLN A 424 1.18 -49.20 -64.82
CA GLN A 424 1.44 -50.63 -64.62
C GLN A 424 1.81 -51.33 -65.92
N LEU A 425 1.11 -51.05 -67.03
CA LEU A 425 1.42 -51.65 -68.33
C LEU A 425 2.81 -51.25 -68.82
N ALA A 426 3.20 -49.98 -68.64
CA ALA A 426 4.54 -49.50 -68.97
C ALA A 426 5.62 -50.18 -68.11
N ALA A 427 5.36 -50.38 -66.81
CA ALA A 427 6.27 -51.10 -65.92
C ALA A 427 6.41 -52.57 -66.32
N HIS A 428 5.32 -53.24 -66.69
CA HIS A 428 5.36 -54.62 -67.18
C HIS A 428 6.09 -54.74 -68.53
N ALA A 429 5.90 -53.80 -69.45
CA ALA A 429 6.61 -53.75 -70.72
C ALA A 429 8.12 -53.56 -70.52
N ALA A 430 8.53 -52.67 -69.60
CA ALA A 430 9.94 -52.49 -69.25
C ALA A 430 10.55 -53.76 -68.64
N ARG A 431 9.79 -54.47 -67.79
CA ARG A 431 10.20 -55.75 -67.19
C ARG A 431 10.40 -56.85 -68.25
N LEU A 432 9.51 -56.90 -69.26
CA LEU A 432 9.62 -57.83 -70.37
C LEU A 432 10.86 -57.53 -71.23
N ALA A 433 11.09 -56.27 -71.58
CA ALA A 433 12.29 -55.86 -72.31
C ALA A 433 13.59 -56.20 -71.54
N GLU A 434 13.60 -56.03 -70.21
CA GLU A 434 14.73 -56.43 -69.37
C GLU A 434 14.95 -57.95 -69.38
N LEU A 435 13.87 -58.74 -69.31
CA LEU A 435 13.95 -60.20 -69.37
C LEU A 435 14.41 -60.70 -70.74
N GLU A 436 13.93 -60.12 -71.83
CA GLU A 436 14.39 -60.41 -73.19
C GLU A 436 15.88 -60.08 -73.34
N ALA A 437 16.34 -58.92 -72.85
CA ALA A 437 17.75 -58.56 -72.86
C ALA A 437 18.63 -59.45 -71.94
N ARG A 438 18.04 -60.12 -70.94
CA ARG A 438 18.74 -61.14 -70.14
C ARG A 438 18.81 -62.47 -70.88
N LEU A 439 17.73 -62.86 -71.57
CA LEU A 439 17.69 -64.06 -72.41
C LEU A 439 18.69 -63.98 -73.57
N ASP A 440 18.77 -62.84 -74.27
CA ASP A 440 19.75 -62.65 -75.35
C ASP A 440 21.20 -62.72 -74.85
N ARG A 441 21.47 -62.18 -73.64
CA ARG A 441 22.78 -62.32 -73.00
C ARG A 441 23.12 -63.77 -72.71
N ILE A 442 22.18 -64.54 -72.19
CA ILE A 442 22.38 -65.97 -71.90
C ILE A 442 22.60 -66.75 -73.20
N GLY A 443 21.79 -66.51 -74.24
CA GLY A 443 21.95 -67.14 -75.56
C GLY A 443 23.26 -66.79 -76.27
N SER A 444 23.85 -65.62 -75.97
CA SER A 444 25.19 -65.24 -76.47
C SER A 444 26.35 -65.92 -75.74
N GLN A 445 26.13 -66.50 -74.56
CA GLN A 445 27.14 -67.27 -73.82
C GLN A 445 27.19 -68.76 -74.19
N GLU A 446 26.20 -69.26 -74.93
CA GLU A 446 26.11 -70.66 -75.38
C GLU A 446 26.47 -70.86 -76.88
N ARG A 447 27.00 -69.84 -77.57
CA ARG A 447 27.47 -69.91 -78.96
C ARG A 447 28.98 -69.87 -79.11
#